data_AF-A0A6L9LI71-F1
#
_entry.id   AF-A0A6L9LI71-F1
#
_cell.length_a   1.000
_cell.length_b   1.000
_cell.length_c   1.000
_cell.angle_alpha   90.00
_cell.angle_beta   90.00
_cell.angle_gamma   90.00
#
_symmetry.space_group_name_H-M   'P 1'
#
loop_
_entity.id
_entity.type
_entity.pdbx_description
1 polymer ?
#
loop_
_entity_poly.entity_id
_entity_poly.type
_entity_poly.pdbx_seq_one_letter_code
_entity_poly.pdbx_strand_id
1 'polypeptide(L)' 'MNILKKYLGLIWILLGLYVGYDRIVDSLEKIGSNKLEDQVFGWVILCILVPIVVGGLILFGKYALDGEYNSNE' A
#
# COMPACT_ATOMS: atom_id res chain seq x y z
N MET A 1 12.67 -9.35 -22.53
CA MET A 1 12.71 -8.50 -21.31
C MET A 1 11.48 -7.63 -21.30
N ASN A 2 10.43 -8.03 -20.60
CA ASN A 2 9.13 -7.39 -20.70
C ASN A 2 9.15 -6.05 -19.95
N ILE A 3 9.61 -4.98 -20.63
CA ILE A 3 9.58 -3.58 -20.17
C ILE A 3 8.23 -3.24 -19.54
N LEU A 4 7.14 -3.78 -20.12
CA LEU A 4 5.80 -3.66 -19.60
C LEU A 4 5.68 -4.14 -18.14
N LYS A 5 6.20 -5.33 -17.81
CA LYS A 5 6.12 -5.89 -16.44
C LYS A 5 6.93 -5.05 -15.44
N LYS A 6 8.08 -4.52 -15.86
CA LYS A 6 8.91 -3.62 -15.04
C LYS A 6 8.21 -2.27 -14.77
N TYR A 7 7.51 -1.73 -15.78
CA TYR A 7 6.66 -0.54 -15.61
C TYR A 7 5.47 -0.79 -14.69
N LEU A 8 4.82 -1.96 -14.80
CA LEU A 8 3.75 -2.32 -13.87
C LEU A 8 4.27 -2.39 -12.43
N GLY A 9 5.42 -3.05 -12.18
CA GLY A 9 6.01 -3.13 -10.85
C GLY A 9 6.30 -1.74 -10.24
N LEU A 10 6.86 -0.82 -11.03
CA LEU A 10 7.07 0.56 -10.61
C LEU A 10 5.76 1.29 -10.31
N ILE A 11 4.74 1.10 -11.13
CA ILE A 11 3.40 1.66 -10.90
C ILE A 11 2.84 1.18 -9.55
N TRP A 12 2.98 -0.11 -9.22
CA TRP A 12 2.44 -0.68 -7.98
C TRP A 12 3.12 -0.13 -6.72
N ILE A 13 4.43 0.13 -6.79
CA ILE A 13 5.16 0.78 -5.68
C ILE A 13 4.68 2.22 -5.49
N LEU A 14 4.57 2.99 -6.59
CA LEU A 14 4.09 4.37 -6.52
C LEU A 14 2.66 4.45 -6.01
N LEU A 15 1.80 3.52 -6.43
CA LEU A 15 0.41 3.43 -5.98
C LEU A 15 0.34 3.06 -4.50
N GLY A 16 1.17 2.12 -4.03
CA GLY A 16 1.29 1.78 -2.61
C GLY A 16 1.74 2.96 -1.75
N LEU A 17 2.71 3.73 -2.23
CA LEU A 17 3.19 4.92 -1.53
C LEU A 17 2.12 6.02 -1.45
N TYR A 18 1.40 6.26 -2.56
CA TYR A 18 0.30 7.22 -2.63
C TYR A 18 -0.85 6.83 -1.69
N VAL A 19 -1.31 5.58 -1.76
CA VAL A 19 -2.39 5.06 -0.90
C VAL A 19 -1.97 5.09 0.56
N GLY A 20 -0.71 4.77 0.87
CA GLY A 20 -0.18 4.84 2.23
C GLY A 20 -0.25 6.24 2.82
N TYR A 21 0.20 7.25 2.06
CA TYR A 21 0.12 8.64 2.50
C TYR A 21 -1.33 9.07 2.75
N ASP A 22 -2.22 8.83 1.79
CA ASP A 22 -3.64 9.22 1.83
C ASP A 22 -4.38 8.56 3.01
N ARG A 23 -4.13 7.27 3.26
CA ARG A 23 -4.74 6.54 4.39
C ARG A 23 -4.18 6.95 5.74
N ILE A 24 -2.89 7.29 5.85
CA ILE A 24 -2.30 7.76 7.10
C ILE A 24 -2.93 9.09 7.50
N VAL A 25 -3.07 10.03 6.56
CA VAL A 25 -3.70 11.34 6.82
C VAL A 25 -5.15 11.18 7.27
N ASP A 26 -5.96 10.40 6.53
CA ASP A 26 -7.37 10.12 6.89
C ASP A 26 -7.51 9.43 8.27
N SER A 27 -6.59 8.51 8.59
CA SER A 27 -6.61 7.80 9.87
C SER A 27 -6.28 8.73 11.04
N LEU A 28 -5.35 9.66 10.85
CA LEU A 28 -5.00 10.65 11.88
C LEU A 28 -6.15 11.61 12.16
N GLU A 29 -6.89 12.03 11.13
CA GLU A 29 -8.10 12.84 11.30
C GLU A 29 -9.19 12.09 12.07
N LYS A 30 -9.39 10.79 11.78
CA LYS A 30 -10.35 9.93 12.49
C LYS A 30 -9.97 9.69 13.95
N ILE A 31 -8.67 9.55 14.25
CA ILE A 31 -8.17 9.41 15.62
C ILE A 31 -8.40 10.70 16.45
N GLY A 32 -8.41 11.86 15.78
CA GLY A 32 -8.75 13.15 16.40
C GLY A 32 -10.25 13.41 16.58
N SER A 33 -11.12 12.54 16.07
CA SER A 33 -12.58 12.68 16.20
C SER A 33 -13.05 12.46 17.65
N ASN A 34 -14.16 13.09 18.04
CA ASN A 34 -14.78 12.91 19.37
C ASN A 34 -15.60 11.61 19.50
N LYS A 35 -15.69 10.81 18.43
CA LYS A 35 -16.39 9.52 18.42
C LYS A 35 -15.41 8.39 18.66
N LEU A 36 -15.55 7.71 19.80
CA LEU A 36 -14.71 6.55 20.16
C LEU A 36 -14.66 5.48 19.06
N GLU A 37 -15.79 5.25 18.37
CA GLU A 37 -15.89 4.26 17.30
C GLU A 37 -15.00 4.63 16.10
N ASP A 38 -14.96 5.91 15.71
CA ASP A 38 -14.10 6.43 14.65
C ASP A 38 -12.62 6.38 15.06
N GLN A 39 -12.32 6.64 16.34
CA GLN A 39 -10.96 6.59 16.87
C GLN A 39 -10.38 5.18 16.86
N VAL A 40 -11.16 4.19 17.32
CA VAL A 40 -10.76 2.77 17.29
C VAL A 40 -10.57 2.32 15.85
N PHE A 41 -11.49 2.69 14.95
CA PHE A 41 -11.36 2.35 13.54
C PHE A 41 -10.14 3.00 12.87
N GLY A 42 -9.83 4.26 13.21
CA GLY A 42 -8.63 4.96 12.75
C GLY A 42 -7.34 4.25 13.16
N TRP A 43 -7.25 3.78 14.41
CA TRP A 43 -6.11 2.98 14.88
C TRP A 43 -5.97 1.64 14.16
N VAL A 44 -7.08 0.95 13.90
CA VAL A 44 -7.07 -0.31 13.14
C VAL A 44 -6.57 -0.09 11.71
N ILE A 45 -7.04 0.96 11.04
CA ILE A 45 -6.56 1.30 9.70
C ILE A 45 -5.07 1.62 9.73
N LEU A 46 -4.63 2.50 10.63
CA LEU A 46 -3.24 2.95 10.71
C LEU A 46 -2.26 1.80 11.03
N CYS A 47 -2.58 0.96 12.01
CA CYS A 47 -1.66 -0.05 12.53
C CYS A 47 -1.75 -1.41 11.81
N ILE A 48 -2.88 -1.73 11.17
CA ILE A 48 -3.10 -3.05 10.58
C ILE A 48 -3.31 -2.92 9.08
N LEU A 49 -4.31 -2.13 8.67
CA LEU A 49 -4.78 -2.12 7.28
C LEU A 49 -3.77 -1.45 6.33
N VAL A 50 -3.22 -0.29 6.74
CA VAL A 50 -2.19 0.45 6.00
C VAL A 50 -0.92 -0.39 5.81
N PRO A 51 -0.27 -0.94 6.85
CA PRO A 51 0.95 -1.71 6.64
C PRO A 51 0.71 -2.99 5.83
N ILE A 52 -0.45 -3.64 5.96
CA ILE A 52 -0.79 -4.81 5.13
C ILE A 52 -0.94 -4.42 3.66
N VAL A 53 -1.73 -3.39 3.35
CA VAL A 53 -2.01 -2.98 1.97
C VAL A 53 -0.77 -2.36 1.32
N VAL A 54 -0.14 -1.39 1.99
CA VAL A 54 1.06 -0.71 1.47
C VAL A 54 2.23 -1.67 1.39
N GLY A 55 2.44 -2.49 2.43
CA GLY A 55 3.48 -3.52 2.43
C GLY A 55 3.26 -4.54 1.32
N GLY A 56 2.02 -4.99 1.12
CA GLY A 56 1.65 -5.90 0.03
C GLY A 56 1.90 -5.29 -1.35
N LEU A 57 1.50 -4.03 -1.58
CA LEU A 57 1.69 -3.33 -2.86
C LEU A 57 3.17 -3.07 -3.17
N ILE A 58 3.95 -2.65 -2.18
CA ILE A 58 5.39 -2.46 -2.33
C ILE A 58 6.08 -3.79 -2.60
N LEU A 59 5.74 -4.85 -1.84
CA LEU A 59 6.32 -6.17 -2.02
C LEU A 59 5.99 -6.76 -3.39
N PHE A 60 4.74 -6.62 -3.83
CA PHE A 60 4.28 -7.01 -5.16
C PHE A 60 5.06 -6.27 -6.26
N GLY A 61 5.19 -4.95 -6.12
CA GLY A 61 5.97 -4.15 -7.05
C GLY A 61 7.45 -4.52 -7.06
N LYS A 62 8.04 -4.85 -5.89
CA LYS A 62 9.43 -5.32 -5.77
C LYS A 62 9.65 -6.64 -6.51
N TYR A 63 8.81 -7.64 -6.27
CA TYR A 63 8.88 -8.92 -6.98
C TYR A 63 8.63 -8.79 -8.49
N ALA A 64 7.77 -7.85 -8.90
CA ALA A 64 7.57 -7.53 -10.32
C ALA A 64 8.81 -6.87 -10.96
N LEU A 65 9.58 -6.08 -10.21
CA LEU A 65 10.84 -5.49 -10.65
C LEU A 65 11.99 -6.51 -10.69
N ASP A 66 12.07 -7.41 -9.72
CA ASP A 66 13.06 -8.51 -9.66
C ASP A 66 12.84 -9.56 -10.76
N GLY A 67 11.69 -9.51 -11.44
CA GLY A 67 11.40 -10.40 -12.56
C GLY A 67 10.97 -11.80 -12.12
N GLU A 68 10.62 -12.00 -10.86
CA GLU A 68 10.04 -13.26 -10.33
C GLU A 68 8.71 -13.61 -11.04
N TYR A 69 7.93 -12.61 -11.45
CA TYR A 69 6.73 -12.79 -12.29
C TYR A 69 7.03 -13.01 -13.79
N ASN A 70 8.31 -13.14 -14.13
CA ASN A 70 8.73 -13.51 -15.47
C ASN A 70 8.71 -15.04 -15.56
N SER A 71 7.50 -15.60 -15.63
CA SER A 71 7.29 -16.95 -16.14
C SER A 71 7.75 -16.97 -17.60
N ASN A 72 9.04 -17.26 -17.80
CA ASN A 72 9.53 -17.78 -19.06
C ASN A 72 9.23 -19.28 -19.01
N GLU A 73 8.20 -19.72 -19.74
CA GLU A 73 8.51 -20.70 -20.78
C GLU A 73 9.35 -20.01 -21.85
#